data_AF-A0A9D9T1N0-F1
#
_entry.id   AF-A0A9D9T1N0-F1
#
_cell.length_a   1.000
_cell.length_b   1.000
_cell.length_c   1.000
_cell.angle_alpha   90.00
_cell.angle_beta   90.00
_cell.angle_gamma   90.00
#
_symmetry.space_group_name_H-M   'P 1'
#
loop_
_entity.id
_entity.type
_entity.pdbx_description
1 polymer ?
#
loop_
_entity_poly.entity_id
_entity_poly.type
_entity_poly.pdbx_seq_one_letter_code
_entity_poly.pdbx_strand_id
1 'polypeptide(L)'
;MLVIDRDHNRLYELYRAFPQGDGSWSADAGAVFRLDGNPVRPGGQPGWTSADAAGLPIFPGLARWQEAAAGPGGIRHALRFTVARTRRAYVAPATHWASSDASANLPPMGMRVRLKASYVIPPTFSTATRALLSAMKTYGMIVADNGSNWYVSGAPDERWDNDALVSELAQVKGSHFEVLRMAGVVSG
;
A
#
# COMPACT_ATOMS: atom_id res chain seq x y z
N MET A 1 4.50 -4.84 -13.14
CA MET A 1 5.29 -3.76 -13.77
C MET A 1 4.60 -2.43 -13.47
N LEU A 2 5.36 -1.38 -13.13
CA LEU A 2 4.86 -0.03 -12.86
C LEU A 2 5.55 0.94 -13.82
N VAL A 3 4.78 1.74 -14.56
CA VAL A 3 5.31 2.73 -15.51
C VAL A 3 4.68 4.08 -15.23
N ILE A 4 5.52 5.11 -15.09
CA ILE A 4 5.09 6.49 -14.88
C ILE A 4 5.34 7.26 -16.16
N ASP A 5 4.27 7.73 -16.77
CA ASP A 5 4.30 8.67 -17.88
C ASP A 5 4.13 10.08 -17.31
N ARG A 6 5.26 10.79 -17.27
CA ARG A 6 5.35 12.13 -16.69
C ARG A 6 4.74 13.20 -17.62
N ASP A 7 4.78 12.97 -18.93
CA ASP A 7 4.32 13.94 -19.92
C ASP A 7 2.78 14.00 -19.94
N HIS A 8 2.13 12.88 -19.66
CA HIS A 8 0.65 12.79 -19.63
C HIS A 8 0.05 12.63 -18.23
N ASN A 9 0.86 12.68 -17.16
CA ASN A 9 0.42 12.45 -15.79
C ASN A 9 -0.36 11.12 -15.65
N ARG A 10 0.25 10.02 -16.09
CA ARG A 10 -0.35 8.68 -16.02
C ARG A 10 0.55 7.69 -15.29
N LEU A 11 -0.09 6.78 -14.59
CA LEU A 11 0.52 5.60 -14.00
C LEU A 11 -0.13 4.36 -14.61
N TYR A 12 0.69 3.49 -15.18
CA TYR A 12 0.29 2.20 -15.72
C TYR A 12 0.81 1.09 -14.82
N GLU A 13 -0.07 0.20 -14.40
CA GLU A 13 0.29 -0.92 -13.53
C GLU A 13 -0.21 -2.22 -14.13
N LEU A 14 0.72 -3.16 -14.33
CA LEU A 14 0.43 -4.50 -14.87
C LEU A 14 0.72 -5.57 -13.81
N TYR A 15 -0.23 -6.46 -13.60
CA TYR A 15 -0.08 -7.65 -12.75
C TYR A 15 0.42 -8.83 -13.57
N ARG A 16 1.35 -9.61 -13.00
CA ARG A 16 1.99 -10.78 -13.64
C ARG A 16 2.37 -10.50 -15.11
N ALA A 17 3.14 -9.43 -15.29
CA ALA A 17 3.58 -8.99 -16.59
C ALA A 17 4.86 -9.70 -17.01
N PHE A 18 4.87 -10.28 -18.22
CA PHE A 18 6.00 -10.99 -18.80
C PHE A 18 6.34 -10.41 -20.19
N PRO A 19 7.61 -10.02 -20.42
CA PRO A 19 8.03 -9.58 -21.75
C PRO A 19 7.96 -10.74 -22.74
N GLN A 20 7.62 -10.44 -23.97
CA GLN A 20 7.56 -11.39 -25.08
C GLN A 20 8.72 -11.13 -26.06
N GLY A 21 9.02 -12.10 -26.91
CA GLY A 21 10.15 -12.01 -27.85
C GLY A 21 10.00 -10.96 -28.96
N ASP A 22 8.77 -10.47 -29.19
CA ASP A 22 8.44 -9.42 -30.17
C ASP A 22 8.44 -8.00 -29.56
N GLY A 23 8.85 -7.86 -28.29
CA GLY A 23 8.87 -6.59 -27.57
C GLY A 23 7.53 -6.23 -26.92
N SER A 24 6.48 -7.05 -27.08
CA SER A 24 5.21 -6.88 -26.37
C SER A 24 5.28 -7.42 -24.93
N TRP A 25 4.23 -7.17 -24.15
CA TRP A 25 4.07 -7.69 -22.79
C TRP A 25 2.74 -8.43 -22.66
N SER A 26 2.79 -9.62 -22.08
CA SER A 26 1.60 -10.33 -21.62
C SER A 26 1.38 -10.04 -20.14
N ALA A 27 0.16 -9.75 -19.72
CA ALA A 27 -0.18 -9.48 -18.33
C ALA A 27 -1.58 -10.01 -18.00
N ASP A 28 -1.76 -10.53 -16.80
CA ASP A 28 -3.04 -11.05 -16.31
C ASP A 28 -4.04 -9.90 -16.05
N ALA A 29 -3.54 -8.72 -15.68
CA ALA A 29 -4.35 -7.52 -15.50
C ALA A 29 -3.57 -6.23 -15.75
N GLY A 30 -4.29 -5.17 -16.12
CA GLY A 30 -3.74 -3.83 -16.31
C GLY A 30 -4.67 -2.73 -15.79
N ALA A 31 -4.10 -1.71 -15.15
CA ALA A 31 -4.80 -0.54 -14.66
C ALA A 31 -4.06 0.74 -15.03
N VAL A 32 -4.83 1.80 -15.31
CA VAL A 32 -4.32 3.13 -15.66
C VAL A 32 -4.90 4.14 -14.69
N PHE A 33 -4.03 4.89 -14.02
CA PHE A 33 -4.38 5.91 -13.05
C PHE A 33 -3.94 7.29 -13.52
N ARG A 34 -4.71 8.31 -13.13
CA ARG A 34 -4.30 9.71 -13.30
C ARG A 34 -3.45 10.12 -12.11
N LEU A 35 -2.37 10.84 -12.38
CA LEU A 35 -1.49 11.40 -11.33
C LEU A 35 -1.83 12.86 -10.98
N ASP A 36 -2.75 13.48 -11.72
CA ASP A 36 -3.16 14.87 -11.56
C ASP A 36 -4.53 15.04 -10.87
N GLY A 37 -5.03 13.98 -10.21
CA GLY A 37 -6.26 14.04 -9.43
C GLY A 37 -6.49 12.80 -8.58
N ASN A 38 -7.57 12.84 -7.79
CA ASN A 38 -7.98 11.74 -6.92
C ASN A 38 -9.13 10.83 -7.44
N PRO A 39 -9.63 10.89 -8.70
CA PRO A 39 -10.60 9.90 -9.15
C PRO A 39 -9.91 8.53 -9.21
N VAL A 40 -10.56 7.52 -8.63
CA VAL A 40 -9.95 6.21 -8.38
C VAL A 40 -9.41 5.56 -9.66
N ARG A 41 -10.08 5.77 -10.81
CA ARG A 41 -9.62 5.34 -12.14
C ARG A 41 -10.50 5.97 -13.24
N PRO A 42 -9.95 6.49 -14.36
CA PRO A 42 -10.76 6.83 -15.53
C PRO A 42 -11.55 5.62 -16.03
N GLY A 43 -12.88 5.71 -16.05
CA GLY A 43 -13.78 4.63 -16.50
C GLY A 43 -13.90 3.43 -15.54
N GLY A 44 -13.31 3.48 -14.35
CA GLY A 44 -13.45 2.41 -13.35
C GLY A 44 -14.83 2.38 -12.71
N GLN A 45 -15.34 1.18 -12.42
CA GLN A 45 -16.61 0.98 -11.70
C GLN A 45 -16.36 0.39 -10.30
N PRO A 46 -17.25 0.61 -9.33
CA PRO A 46 -17.24 -0.14 -8.07
C PRO A 46 -17.16 -1.64 -8.33
N GLY A 47 -16.28 -2.34 -7.62
CA GLY A 47 -16.00 -3.77 -7.84
C GLY A 47 -14.88 -4.06 -8.85
N TRP A 48 -14.30 -3.05 -9.52
CA TRP A 48 -13.11 -3.29 -10.36
C TRP A 48 -11.85 -3.42 -9.52
N THR A 49 -11.08 -4.47 -9.80
CA THR A 49 -9.73 -4.65 -9.28
C THR A 49 -8.68 -3.89 -10.10
N SER A 50 -7.42 -3.98 -9.67
CA SER A 50 -6.25 -3.45 -10.37
C SER A 50 -5.09 -4.45 -10.28
N ALA A 51 -3.84 -4.00 -10.46
CA ALA A 51 -2.69 -4.82 -10.11
C ALA A 51 -2.53 -5.03 -8.59
N ASP A 52 -3.22 -4.21 -7.80
CA ASP A 52 -3.46 -4.32 -6.36
C ASP A 52 -4.86 -4.90 -6.10
N ALA A 53 -4.96 -5.85 -5.19
CA ALA A 53 -6.22 -6.55 -4.93
C ALA A 53 -7.35 -5.65 -4.39
N ALA A 54 -7.02 -4.56 -3.68
CA ALA A 54 -8.01 -3.58 -3.21
C ALA A 54 -8.50 -2.65 -4.33
N GLY A 55 -7.91 -2.73 -5.53
CA GLY A 55 -8.18 -1.81 -6.65
C GLY A 55 -7.46 -0.47 -6.53
N LEU A 56 -6.47 -0.36 -5.63
CA LEU A 56 -5.68 0.85 -5.42
C LEU A 56 -4.50 0.95 -6.40
N PRO A 57 -3.99 2.15 -6.71
CA PRO A 57 -2.69 2.25 -7.36
C PRO A 57 -1.58 1.78 -6.38
N ILE A 58 -0.69 0.89 -6.83
CA ILE A 58 0.45 0.39 -6.06
C ILE A 58 1.45 1.50 -5.78
N PHE A 59 1.89 2.21 -6.83
CA PHE A 59 3.02 3.14 -6.76
C PHE A 59 2.88 4.22 -5.66
N PRO A 60 1.72 4.90 -5.48
CA PRO A 60 1.56 5.90 -4.43
C PRO A 60 1.65 5.36 -3.00
N GLY A 61 1.48 4.05 -2.80
CA GLY A 61 1.57 3.41 -1.50
C GLY A 61 2.97 2.84 -1.17
N LEU A 62 3.91 2.85 -2.12
CA LEU A 62 5.24 2.27 -1.91
C LEU A 62 6.14 3.19 -1.09
N ALA A 63 6.85 2.62 -0.12
CA ALA A 63 7.98 3.33 0.50
C ALA A 63 9.10 3.53 -0.53
N ARG A 64 9.63 4.74 -0.66
CA ARG A 64 10.74 5.04 -1.59
C ARG A 64 11.99 5.42 -0.81
N TRP A 65 13.14 4.90 -1.25
CA TRP A 65 14.39 5.06 -0.51
C TRP A 65 14.77 6.53 -0.34
N GLN A 66 14.62 7.34 -1.39
CA GLN A 66 14.97 8.78 -1.34
C GLN A 66 14.17 9.53 -0.28
N GLU A 67 12.91 9.15 -0.07
CA GLU A 67 12.03 9.73 0.96
C GLU A 67 12.40 9.25 2.35
N ALA A 68 12.71 7.95 2.50
CA ALA A 68 13.13 7.38 3.77
C ALA A 68 14.50 7.89 4.21
N ALA A 69 15.42 8.07 3.26
CA ALA A 69 16.77 8.60 3.48
C ALA A 69 16.76 10.06 3.96
N ALA A 70 15.73 10.83 3.59
CA ALA A 70 15.50 12.18 4.14
C ALA A 70 15.09 12.17 5.63
N GLY A 71 14.82 11.01 6.21
CA GLY A 71 14.53 10.83 7.63
C GLY A 71 13.07 11.10 8.00
N PRO A 72 12.78 11.23 9.32
CA PRO A 72 11.45 11.55 9.81
C PRO A 72 10.82 12.75 9.08
N GLY A 73 9.66 12.53 8.45
CA GLY A 73 8.95 13.54 7.66
C GLY A 73 9.25 13.51 6.14
N GLY A 74 10.22 12.72 5.68
CA GLY A 74 10.54 12.59 4.26
C GLY A 74 9.49 11.83 3.44
N ILE A 75 8.88 10.80 4.03
CA ILE A 75 7.74 10.08 3.43
C ILE A 75 6.45 10.83 3.78
N ARG A 76 5.80 11.40 2.76
CA ARG A 76 4.64 12.31 2.91
C ARG A 76 3.32 11.74 2.39
N HIS A 77 3.15 10.43 2.51
CA HIS A 77 1.96 9.72 2.08
C HIS A 77 1.70 8.50 2.96
N ALA A 78 0.49 7.94 2.86
CA ALA A 78 0.17 6.67 3.50
C ALA A 78 0.90 5.52 2.82
N LEU A 79 1.25 4.49 3.59
CA LEU A 79 1.89 3.29 3.07
C LEU A 79 0.84 2.20 2.79
N ARG A 80 1.06 1.40 1.75
CA ARG A 80 0.27 0.17 1.54
C ARG A 80 0.87 -0.99 2.32
N PHE A 81 0.02 -1.84 2.87
CA PHE A 81 0.44 -3.07 3.53
C PHE A 81 -0.53 -4.23 3.27
N THR A 82 -0.08 -5.44 3.59
CA THR A 82 -0.87 -6.65 3.40
C THR A 82 -1.22 -7.34 4.72
N VAL A 83 -2.28 -8.15 4.66
CA VAL A 83 -2.78 -8.97 5.78
C VAL A 83 -3.08 -10.37 5.25
N ALA A 84 -2.99 -11.40 6.10
CA ALA A 84 -3.17 -12.78 5.64
C ALA A 84 -4.56 -13.06 5.08
N ARG A 85 -5.58 -12.42 5.66
CA ARG A 85 -6.98 -12.63 5.30
C ARG A 85 -7.75 -11.32 5.39
N THR A 86 -8.60 -11.09 4.39
CA THR A 86 -9.58 -10.01 4.36
C THR A 86 -10.99 -10.58 4.26
N ARG A 87 -12.00 -9.78 4.58
CA ARG A 87 -13.40 -10.12 4.28
C ARG A 87 -13.80 -9.69 2.88
N ARG A 88 -14.93 -10.21 2.41
CA ARG A 88 -15.67 -9.86 1.19
C ARG A 88 -16.30 -8.47 1.31
N ALA A 89 -15.48 -7.47 1.57
CA ALA A 89 -15.87 -6.07 1.70
C ALA A 89 -14.67 -5.15 1.46
N TYR A 90 -14.96 -3.90 1.07
CA TYR A 90 -13.98 -2.84 0.96
C TYR A 90 -14.50 -1.53 1.56
N VAL A 91 -13.59 -0.60 1.83
CA VAL A 91 -13.90 0.78 2.21
C VAL A 91 -13.07 1.73 1.34
N ALA A 92 -13.69 2.83 0.90
CA ALA A 92 -13.03 3.83 0.07
C ALA A 92 -11.70 4.30 0.72
N PRO A 93 -10.62 4.50 -0.07
CA PRO A 93 -10.60 4.56 -1.53
C PRO A 93 -10.47 3.20 -2.24
N ALA A 94 -10.43 2.07 -1.52
CA ALA A 94 -10.48 0.76 -2.18
C ALA A 94 -11.82 0.59 -2.91
N THR A 95 -11.78 -0.16 -4.01
CA THR A 95 -12.94 -0.41 -4.89
C THR A 95 -13.26 -1.88 -5.03
N HIS A 96 -12.45 -2.76 -4.47
CA HIS A 96 -12.56 -4.20 -4.66
C HIS A 96 -12.14 -4.98 -3.41
N TRP A 97 -12.63 -6.22 -3.29
CA TRP A 97 -12.25 -7.19 -2.26
C TRP A 97 -11.72 -8.46 -2.93
N ALA A 98 -10.73 -9.13 -2.33
CA ALA A 98 -10.19 -10.38 -2.86
C ALA A 98 -10.43 -11.56 -1.90
N SER A 99 -11.68 -11.74 -1.48
CA SER A 99 -12.07 -12.76 -0.52
C SER A 99 -13.52 -13.21 -0.72
N SER A 100 -13.81 -14.46 -0.37
CA SER A 100 -15.15 -15.01 -0.26
C SER A 100 -15.67 -15.04 1.19
N ASP A 101 -14.82 -14.76 2.18
CA ASP A 101 -15.18 -14.82 3.61
C ASP A 101 -15.94 -13.54 4.03
N ALA A 102 -17.15 -13.66 4.57
CA ALA A 102 -17.97 -12.52 5.00
C ALA A 102 -17.76 -12.10 6.47
N SER A 103 -16.87 -12.77 7.21
CA SER A 103 -16.68 -12.57 8.65
C SER A 103 -16.29 -11.13 8.97
N ALA A 104 -17.06 -10.51 9.88
CA ALA A 104 -16.78 -9.16 10.37
C ALA A 104 -15.49 -9.05 11.20
N ASN A 105 -14.91 -10.19 11.60
CA ASN A 105 -13.63 -10.24 12.33
C ASN A 105 -12.41 -10.09 11.41
N LEU A 106 -12.60 -10.11 10.09
CA LEU A 106 -11.54 -9.85 9.12
C LEU A 106 -11.59 -8.40 8.62
N PRO A 107 -10.44 -7.77 8.35
CA PRO A 107 -10.40 -6.42 7.82
C PRO A 107 -10.97 -6.37 6.40
N PRO A 108 -11.74 -5.33 6.03
CA PRO A 108 -12.02 -5.05 4.62
C PRO A 108 -10.78 -4.52 3.90
N MET A 109 -10.73 -4.67 2.57
CA MET A 109 -9.78 -3.94 1.74
C MET A 109 -9.98 -2.43 1.93
N GLY A 110 -8.89 -1.66 1.89
CA GLY A 110 -8.90 -0.22 2.16
C GLY A 110 -8.99 0.17 3.63
N MET A 111 -9.10 -0.78 4.56
CA MET A 111 -9.05 -0.48 6.00
C MET A 111 -7.78 0.31 6.32
N ARG A 112 -7.96 1.43 7.01
CA ARG A 112 -6.86 2.31 7.41
C ARG A 112 -6.47 2.07 8.85
N VAL A 113 -5.16 1.98 9.07
CA VAL A 113 -4.56 1.92 10.41
C VAL A 113 -3.56 3.04 10.58
N ARG A 114 -3.29 3.43 11.82
CA ARG A 114 -2.28 4.44 12.16
C ARG A 114 -1.49 3.97 13.36
N LEU A 115 -0.19 4.26 13.37
CA LEU A 115 0.64 4.05 14.55
C LEU A 115 0.17 5.02 15.65
N LYS A 116 -0.13 4.50 16.85
CA LYS A 116 -0.66 5.31 17.95
C LYS A 116 0.27 6.48 18.27
N ALA A 117 -0.32 7.63 18.59
CA ALA A 117 0.44 8.82 18.99
C ALA A 117 1.41 8.54 20.15
N SER A 118 0.99 7.68 21.09
CA SER A 118 1.77 7.27 22.27
C SER A 118 2.95 6.34 22.00
N TYR A 119 3.04 5.72 20.82
CA TYR A 119 4.17 4.85 20.50
C TYR A 119 5.46 5.68 20.37
N VAL A 120 6.46 5.42 21.20
CA VAL A 120 7.76 6.12 21.12
C VAL A 120 8.61 5.43 20.05
N ILE A 121 8.99 6.16 19.00
CA ILE A 121 9.89 5.66 17.97
C ILE A 121 11.31 5.59 18.57
N PRO A 122 11.95 4.41 18.63
CA PRO A 122 13.27 4.27 19.21
C PRO A 122 14.30 5.15 18.48
N PRO A 123 15.10 5.96 19.20
CA PRO A 123 16.12 6.81 18.57
C PRO A 123 17.26 5.99 17.97
N THR A 124 17.44 4.76 18.44
CA THR A 124 18.45 3.79 17.98
C THR A 124 18.11 3.16 16.64
N PHE A 125 16.86 3.26 16.16
CA PHE A 125 16.49 2.74 14.86
C PHE A 125 17.15 3.54 13.74
N SER A 126 17.38 2.87 12.61
CA SER A 126 17.89 3.47 11.39
C SER A 126 17.05 4.68 10.95
N THR A 127 17.67 5.60 10.22
CA THR A 127 16.98 6.77 9.65
C THR A 127 15.78 6.36 8.81
N ALA A 128 15.92 5.30 8.01
CA ALA A 128 14.85 4.76 7.17
C ALA A 128 13.67 4.23 8.00
N THR A 129 13.91 3.41 9.02
CA THR A 129 12.84 2.90 9.89
C THR A 129 12.13 4.03 10.63
N ARG A 130 12.88 5.02 11.15
CA ARG A 130 12.26 6.18 11.81
C ARG A 130 11.41 7.00 10.84
N ALA A 131 11.81 7.11 9.58
CA ALA A 131 11.01 7.74 8.52
C ALA A 131 9.70 6.99 8.26
N LEU A 132 9.78 5.66 8.12
CA LEU A 132 8.60 4.79 7.94
C LEU A 132 7.63 4.90 9.12
N LEU A 133 8.12 4.76 10.36
CA LEU A 133 7.27 4.85 11.55
C LEU A 133 6.65 6.24 11.73
N SER A 134 7.38 7.30 11.36
CA SER A 134 6.85 8.67 11.36
C SER A 134 5.73 8.84 10.33
N ALA A 135 5.86 8.22 9.14
CA ALA A 135 4.81 8.22 8.12
C ALA A 135 3.59 7.39 8.56
N MET A 136 3.80 6.21 9.15
CA MET A 136 2.73 5.38 9.72
C MET A 136 1.96 6.09 10.83
N LYS A 137 2.62 6.96 11.59
CA LYS A 137 1.99 7.80 12.61
C LYS A 137 1.23 8.98 12.01
N THR A 138 1.77 9.62 10.99
CA THR A 138 1.22 10.87 10.42
C THR A 138 0.14 10.60 9.37
N TYR A 139 0.44 9.74 8.40
CA TYR A 139 -0.40 9.45 7.23
C TYR A 139 -1.11 8.10 7.32
N GLY A 140 -0.63 7.20 8.20
CA GLY A 140 -1.21 5.88 8.37
C GLY A 140 -0.80 4.89 7.29
N MET A 141 -1.48 3.75 7.29
CA MET A 141 -1.33 2.67 6.32
C MET A 141 -2.69 2.16 5.85
N ILE A 142 -2.72 1.55 4.66
CA ILE A 142 -3.93 1.08 3.99
C ILE A 142 -3.79 -0.40 3.65
N VAL A 143 -4.76 -1.23 4.07
CA VAL A 143 -4.85 -2.64 3.65
C VAL A 143 -5.10 -2.68 2.15
N ALA A 144 -4.14 -3.23 1.41
CA ALA A 144 -4.16 -3.18 -0.05
C ALA A 144 -4.20 -4.59 -0.68
N ASP A 145 -3.71 -5.60 0.01
CA ASP A 145 -3.67 -6.97 -0.52
C ASP A 145 -3.72 -8.05 0.56
N ASN A 146 -3.99 -9.27 0.12
CA ASN A 146 -3.78 -10.46 0.91
C ASN A 146 -2.33 -10.92 0.78
N GLY A 147 -1.64 -11.12 1.90
CA GLY A 147 -0.23 -11.50 1.93
C GLY A 147 0.28 -11.69 3.36
N SER A 148 1.59 -11.56 3.59
CA SER A 148 2.15 -11.63 4.94
C SER A 148 1.61 -10.50 5.82
N ASN A 149 1.21 -10.84 7.05
CA ASN A 149 0.69 -9.83 7.98
C ASN A 149 1.67 -8.68 8.20
N TRP A 150 1.17 -7.44 8.13
CA TRP A 150 1.93 -6.21 8.39
C TRP A 150 3.08 -5.95 7.41
N TYR A 151 3.09 -6.61 6.24
CA TYR A 151 4.14 -6.42 5.26
C TYR A 151 3.95 -5.10 4.49
N VAL A 152 4.92 -4.20 4.60
CA VAL A 152 4.97 -2.92 3.88
C VAL A 152 5.81 -3.08 2.62
N SER A 153 5.30 -2.61 1.48
CA SER A 153 6.02 -2.69 0.21
C SER A 153 6.89 -1.45 -0.02
N GLY A 154 8.16 -1.67 -0.37
CA GLY A 154 9.08 -0.64 -0.86
C GLY A 154 9.26 -0.70 -2.37
N ALA A 155 9.56 0.44 -2.99
CA ALA A 155 10.09 0.48 -4.33
C ALA A 155 11.50 -0.13 -4.35
N PRO A 156 11.85 -0.96 -5.35
CA PRO A 156 13.17 -1.57 -5.44
C PRO A 156 14.27 -0.50 -5.47
N ASP A 157 15.23 -0.61 -4.56
CA ASP A 157 16.42 0.24 -4.49
C ASP A 157 17.50 -0.55 -3.75
N GLU A 158 18.70 -0.64 -4.32
CA GLU A 158 19.81 -1.41 -3.74
C GLU A 158 20.33 -0.82 -2.42
N ARG A 159 20.01 0.45 -2.14
CA ARG A 159 20.45 1.16 -0.93
C ARG A 159 19.58 0.87 0.29
N TRP A 160 18.54 0.05 0.15
CA TRP A 160 17.78 -0.42 1.29
C TRP A 160 18.60 -1.42 2.11
N ASP A 161 18.80 -1.10 3.39
CA ASP A 161 19.26 -2.08 4.38
C ASP A 161 18.07 -2.90 4.87
N ASN A 162 17.74 -3.97 4.13
CA ASN A 162 16.57 -4.79 4.43
C ASN A 162 16.70 -5.55 5.76
N ASP A 163 17.92 -5.91 6.18
CA ASP A 163 18.14 -6.63 7.43
C ASP A 163 17.84 -5.73 8.64
N ALA A 164 18.32 -4.48 8.60
CA ALA A 164 17.95 -3.47 9.59
C ALA A 164 16.44 -3.19 9.59
N LEU A 165 15.84 -2.97 8.42
CA LEU A 165 14.40 -2.71 8.30
C LEU A 165 13.56 -3.85 8.88
N VAL A 166 13.86 -5.10 8.52
CA VAL A 166 13.12 -6.27 8.99
C VAL A 166 13.25 -6.42 10.50
N SER A 167 14.46 -6.32 11.04
CA SER A 167 14.72 -6.50 12.47
C SER A 167 14.13 -5.38 13.34
N GLU A 168 14.15 -4.13 12.87
CA GLU A 168 13.61 -2.97 13.61
C GLU A 168 12.08 -2.92 13.52
N LEU A 169 11.50 -3.12 12.33
CA LEU A 169 10.04 -3.10 12.14
C LEU A 169 9.36 -4.28 12.84
N ALA A 170 10.02 -5.45 12.97
CA ALA A 170 9.48 -6.59 13.71
C ALA A 170 9.21 -6.28 15.20
N GLN A 171 9.86 -5.26 15.76
CA GLN A 171 9.62 -4.82 17.14
C GLN A 171 8.30 -4.03 17.28
N VAL A 172 7.73 -3.57 16.17
CA VAL A 172 6.50 -2.77 16.14
C VAL A 172 5.29 -3.71 16.00
N LYS A 173 4.69 -4.06 17.14
CA LYS A 173 3.51 -4.92 17.21
C LYS A 173 2.24 -4.25 16.66
N GLY A 174 1.32 -5.07 16.13
CA GLY A 174 -0.02 -4.62 15.72
C GLY A 174 -0.82 -3.90 16.81
N SER A 175 -0.59 -4.22 18.09
CA SER A 175 -1.21 -3.53 19.23
C SER A 175 -0.77 -2.06 19.39
N HIS A 176 0.32 -1.65 18.74
CA HIS A 176 0.74 -0.25 18.67
C HIS A 176 -0.02 0.54 17.60
N PHE A 177 -0.85 -0.11 16.79
CA PHE A 177 -1.70 0.55 15.81
C PHE A 177 -3.13 0.70 16.33
N GLU A 178 -3.84 1.64 15.73
CA GLU A 178 -5.27 1.84 15.89
C GLU A 178 -5.94 1.85 14.51
N VAL A 179 -7.16 1.31 14.44
CA VAL A 179 -7.97 1.34 13.22
C VAL A 179 -8.65 2.70 13.14
N LEU A 180 -8.50 3.38 12.01
CA LEU A 180 -9.22 4.63 11.77
C LEU A 180 -10.69 4.32 11.48
N ARG A 181 -11.58 5.23 11.88
CA ARG A 181 -13.03 5.07 11.66
C ARG A 181 -13.32 4.79 10.18
N MET A 182 -13.96 3.66 9.92
CA MET A 182 -14.46 3.29 8.59
C MET A 182 -15.86 3.87 8.40
N ALA A 183 -16.09 4.51 7.26
CA ALA A 183 -17.41 4.99 6.85
C ALA A 183 -17.68 4.49 5.42
N GLY A 184 -18.91 4.05 5.14
CA GLY A 184 -19.29 3.57 3.80
C GLY A 184 -18.61 2.26 3.39
N VAL A 185 -18.55 1.27 4.30
CA VAL A 185 -18.09 -0.08 3.95
C VAL A 185 -19.07 -0.68 2.95
N VAL A 186 -18.55 -1.13 1.81
CA VAL A 186 -19.30 -1.90 0.82
C VAL A 186 -19.03 -3.38 1.04
N SER A 187 -20.08 -4.12 1.37
CA SER A 187 -20.03 -5.59 1.50
C SER A 187 -20.58 -6.23 0.24
N GLY A 188 -19.96 -7.34 -0.18
CA GLY A 188 -20.45 -8.15 -1.29
C GLY A 188 -21.54 -9.12 -0.89
#